data_AF-A0A359MSE6-F1
#
_entry.id   AF-A0A359MSE6-F1
#
_cell.length_a   1.000
_cell.length_b   1.000
_cell.length_c   1.000
_cell.angle_alpha   90.00
_cell.angle_beta   90.00
_cell.angle_gamma   90.00
#
_symmetry.space_group_name_H-M   'P 1'
#
loop_
_entity.id
_entity.type
_entity.pdbx_description
1 polymer ?
#
loop_
_entity_poly.entity_id
_entity_poly.type
_entity_poly.pdbx_seq_one_letter_code
_entity_poly.pdbx_strand_id
1 'polypeptide(L)'
;FTKDLKYAYTSQNFLKLLEAMRTLIDDGSMPKELSSIDAGKRWNMFLTGQTMITGKGLSTFERSAAMNNAKLEANDGSAVEGSIKADYIILPVPTFFGNDLVTSGAVDGYIAFRGVEEPTEEHLQNVAKAMYFLASGEIAATTCSELMIAPVAETARAAAANIPVPENKIVENSEAQAILMGKIAEARPDITPELGAKEQRIMDEVVGPKFQALLAGEVTPQEMYDAVKAAAIDAFGEDGIVVD
;
A
#
# COMPACT_ATOMS: atom_id res chain seq x y z
N PHE A 1 12.42 -11.70 -1.60
CA PHE A 1 13.26 -12.93 -1.61
C PHE A 1 12.39 -14.18 -1.66
N THR A 2 12.84 -15.26 -2.29
CA THR A 2 12.22 -16.60 -2.19
C THR A 2 12.45 -17.20 -0.80
N LYS A 3 11.85 -18.36 -0.49
CA LYS A 3 12.08 -19.08 0.78
C LYS A 3 13.55 -19.50 0.97
N ASP A 4 14.29 -19.69 -0.12
CA ASP A 4 15.73 -19.99 -0.12
C ASP A 4 16.60 -18.73 -0.15
N LEU A 5 16.04 -17.57 0.25
CA LEU A 5 16.70 -16.27 0.29
C LEU A 5 17.31 -15.81 -1.05
N LYS A 6 16.71 -16.21 -2.18
CA LYS A 6 17.09 -15.71 -3.51
C LYS A 6 16.35 -14.43 -3.86
N TYR A 7 17.01 -13.45 -4.46
CA TYR A 7 16.37 -12.18 -4.82
C TYR A 7 15.35 -12.36 -5.96
N ALA A 8 14.07 -12.15 -5.66
CA ALA A 8 12.96 -12.60 -6.51
C ALA A 8 12.72 -11.76 -7.76
N TYR A 9 13.16 -10.50 -7.82
CA TYR A 9 12.97 -9.63 -9.00
C TYR A 9 13.93 -9.96 -10.15
N THR A 10 14.71 -11.03 -10.02
CA THR A 10 15.48 -11.62 -11.13
C THR A 10 14.72 -12.75 -11.84
N SER A 11 13.54 -13.14 -11.36
CA SER A 11 12.68 -14.11 -12.04
C SER A 11 12.11 -13.55 -13.34
N GLN A 12 11.92 -14.40 -14.35
CA GLN A 12 11.18 -14.11 -15.57
C GLN A 12 9.74 -13.64 -15.31
N ASN A 13 9.15 -13.99 -14.16
CA ASN A 13 7.85 -13.46 -13.76
C ASN A 13 7.88 -11.94 -13.53
N PHE A 14 9.01 -11.40 -13.07
CA PHE A 14 9.17 -9.95 -12.95
C PHE A 14 9.18 -9.30 -14.33
N LEU A 15 9.96 -9.82 -15.28
CA LEU A 15 9.96 -9.32 -16.66
C LEU A 15 8.55 -9.34 -17.27
N LYS A 16 7.84 -10.47 -17.17
CA LYS A 16 6.47 -10.59 -17.67
C LYS A 16 5.52 -9.57 -17.04
N LEU A 17 5.67 -9.29 -15.75
CA LEU A 17 4.89 -8.23 -15.08
C LEU A 17 5.19 -6.86 -15.71
N LEU A 18 6.46 -6.52 -15.93
CA LEU A 18 6.84 -5.26 -16.57
C LEU A 18 6.26 -5.13 -17.99
N GLU A 19 6.25 -6.22 -18.77
CA GLU A 19 5.65 -6.29 -20.11
C GLU A 19 4.12 -6.10 -20.07
N ALA A 20 3.45 -6.75 -19.12
CA ALA A 20 2.00 -6.60 -18.95
C ALA A 20 1.64 -5.17 -18.53
N MET A 21 2.44 -4.54 -17.66
CA MET A 21 2.26 -3.14 -17.29
C MET A 21 2.40 -2.20 -18.49
N ARG A 22 3.39 -2.42 -19.36
CA ARG A 22 3.52 -1.64 -20.59
C ARG A 22 2.34 -1.84 -21.53
N THR A 23 1.88 -3.08 -21.70
CA THR A 23 0.70 -3.38 -22.51
C THR A 23 -0.51 -2.54 -22.08
N LEU A 24 -0.80 -2.49 -20.78
CA LEU A 24 -1.89 -1.70 -20.21
C LEU A 24 -1.72 -0.18 -20.41
N ILE A 25 -0.50 0.32 -20.49
CA ILE A 25 -0.24 1.76 -20.75
C ILE A 25 -0.37 2.05 -22.24
N ASP A 26 0.19 1.17 -23.08
CA ASP A 26 0.29 1.35 -24.52
C ASP A 26 -1.07 1.17 -25.22
N ASP A 27 -1.93 0.30 -24.68
CA ASP A 27 -3.31 0.11 -25.16
C ASP A 27 -4.31 1.16 -24.62
N GLY A 28 -3.86 2.03 -23.72
CA GLY A 28 -4.65 3.11 -23.13
C GLY A 28 -5.54 2.70 -21.95
N SER A 29 -5.43 1.46 -21.45
CA SER A 29 -6.13 1.01 -20.24
C SER A 29 -5.66 1.73 -18.97
N MET A 30 -4.41 2.22 -18.98
CA MET A 30 -3.85 3.09 -17.95
C MET A 30 -3.34 4.40 -18.57
N PRO A 31 -3.37 5.53 -17.81
CA PRO A 31 -2.84 6.80 -18.28
C PRO A 31 -1.35 6.72 -18.66
N LYS A 32 -0.91 7.53 -19.63
CA LYS A 32 0.52 7.61 -19.99
C LYS A 32 1.31 8.44 -18.97
N GLU A 33 0.63 9.36 -18.31
CA GLU A 33 1.20 10.31 -17.37
C GLU A 33 1.19 9.78 -15.92
N LEU A 34 1.19 8.45 -15.73
CA LEU A 34 1.14 7.79 -14.42
C LEU A 34 2.22 8.29 -13.45
N SER A 35 3.41 8.63 -13.96
CA SER A 35 4.51 9.19 -13.15
C SER A 35 4.20 10.56 -12.53
N SER A 36 3.16 11.25 -13.03
CA SER A 36 2.73 12.58 -12.56
C SER A 36 1.43 12.56 -11.74
N ILE A 37 0.90 11.37 -11.45
CA ILE A 37 -0.37 11.20 -10.72
C ILE A 37 -0.09 10.89 -9.26
N ASP A 38 -0.22 11.91 -8.41
CA ASP A 38 -0.16 11.75 -6.96
C ASP A 38 -1.48 11.22 -6.35
N ALA A 39 -1.47 11.02 -5.04
CA ALA A 39 -2.61 10.47 -4.31
C ALA A 39 -3.86 11.35 -4.31
N GLY A 40 -3.72 12.67 -4.33
CA GLY A 40 -4.85 13.61 -4.40
C GLY A 40 -5.40 13.68 -5.82
N LYS A 41 -4.52 13.75 -6.82
CA LYS A 41 -4.90 13.80 -8.23
C LYS A 41 -5.69 12.57 -8.66
N ARG A 42 -5.23 11.36 -8.31
CA ARG A 42 -5.99 10.12 -8.63
C ARG A 42 -7.36 10.07 -7.95
N TRP A 43 -7.51 10.67 -6.76
CA TRP A 43 -8.79 10.73 -6.08
C TRP A 43 -9.76 11.69 -6.77
N ASN A 44 -9.28 12.87 -7.17
CA ASN A 44 -10.07 13.79 -7.99
C ASN A 44 -10.45 13.17 -9.34
N MET A 45 -9.54 12.41 -9.98
CA MET A 45 -9.86 11.66 -11.19
C MET A 45 -11.00 10.66 -10.96
N PHE A 46 -11.02 9.97 -9.82
CA PHE A 46 -12.11 9.06 -9.47
C PHE A 46 -13.44 9.81 -9.29
N LEU A 47 -13.45 10.87 -8.47
CA LEU A 47 -14.64 11.67 -8.18
C LEU A 47 -15.20 12.39 -9.42
N THR A 48 -14.38 12.67 -10.43
CA THR A 48 -14.79 13.32 -11.69
C THR A 48 -15.09 12.32 -12.81
N GLY A 49 -15.02 11.02 -12.55
CA GLY A 49 -15.29 9.97 -13.55
C GLY A 49 -14.18 9.79 -14.60
N GLN A 50 -13.00 10.38 -14.39
CA GLN A 50 -11.83 10.20 -15.27
C GLN A 50 -11.11 8.86 -15.04
N THR A 51 -11.33 8.22 -13.88
CA THR A 51 -10.93 6.83 -13.66
C THR A 51 -12.01 6.07 -12.90
N MET A 52 -12.19 4.79 -13.24
CA MET A 52 -13.07 3.88 -12.50
C MET A 52 -12.32 3.07 -11.44
N ILE A 53 -11.01 2.84 -11.65
CA ILE A 53 -10.18 2.00 -10.78
C ILE A 53 -8.97 2.82 -10.35
N THR A 54 -8.69 2.82 -9.05
CA THR A 54 -7.53 3.49 -8.48
C THR A 54 -6.74 2.54 -7.59
N GLY A 55 -5.42 2.58 -7.70
CA GLY A 55 -4.51 1.78 -6.87
C GLY A 55 -4.42 2.32 -5.44
N LYS A 56 -4.04 1.46 -4.46
CA LYS A 56 -4.00 1.77 -3.01
C LYS A 56 -5.35 2.32 -2.51
N GLY A 57 -6.30 1.41 -2.34
CA GLY A 57 -7.59 1.69 -1.72
C GLY A 57 -7.45 1.90 -0.21
N LEU A 58 -7.99 3.01 0.30
CA LEU A 58 -8.08 3.27 1.72
C LEU A 58 -9.54 3.12 2.13
N SER A 59 -9.81 2.48 3.26
CA SER A 59 -11.20 2.30 3.75
C SER A 59 -11.93 3.63 3.90
N THR A 60 -11.21 4.69 4.27
CA THR A 60 -11.77 6.04 4.40
C THR A 60 -12.30 6.63 3.08
N PHE A 61 -11.98 6.07 1.92
CA PHE A 61 -12.47 6.56 0.63
C PHE A 61 -13.98 6.36 0.44
N GLU A 62 -14.60 5.38 1.10
CA GLU A 62 -16.07 5.25 1.10
C GLU A 62 -16.74 6.45 1.75
N ARG A 63 -16.21 6.89 2.90
CA ARG A 63 -16.66 8.12 3.56
C ARG A 63 -16.37 9.34 2.70
N SER A 64 -15.17 9.46 2.13
CA SER A 64 -14.80 10.60 1.31
C SER A 64 -15.72 10.75 0.09
N ALA A 65 -16.10 9.64 -0.54
CA ALA A 65 -17.06 9.64 -1.65
C ALA A 65 -18.45 10.08 -1.18
N ALA A 66 -18.97 9.48 -0.10
CA ALA A 66 -20.26 9.84 0.48
C ALA A 66 -20.33 11.33 0.88
N MET A 67 -19.28 11.85 1.50
CA MET A 67 -19.19 13.27 1.85
C MET A 67 -19.21 14.17 0.61
N ASN A 68 -18.49 13.80 -0.46
CA ASN A 68 -18.55 14.58 -1.70
C ASN A 68 -19.94 14.52 -2.36
N ASN A 69 -20.59 13.35 -2.35
CA ASN A 69 -21.96 13.18 -2.85
C ASN A 69 -22.95 14.08 -2.09
N ALA A 70 -22.85 14.13 -0.75
CA ALA A 70 -23.70 15.00 0.07
C ALA A 70 -23.49 16.49 -0.27
N LYS A 71 -22.24 16.92 -0.53
CA LYS A 71 -21.94 18.28 -0.97
C LYS A 71 -22.56 18.59 -2.35
N LEU A 72 -22.49 17.65 -3.28
CA LEU A 72 -23.13 17.78 -4.59
C LEU A 72 -24.66 17.94 -4.46
N GLU A 73 -25.30 17.14 -3.59
CA GLU A 73 -26.74 17.24 -3.33
C GLU A 73 -27.13 18.57 -2.68
N ALA A 74 -26.29 19.09 -1.80
CA ALA A 74 -26.48 20.38 -1.13
C ALA A 74 -26.12 21.60 -2.00
N ASN A 75 -25.59 21.41 -3.22
CA ASN A 75 -24.98 22.46 -4.05
C ASN A 75 -23.90 23.26 -3.29
N ASP A 76 -23.10 22.58 -2.46
CA ASP A 76 -21.99 23.17 -1.72
C ASP A 76 -20.78 23.38 -2.66
N GLY A 77 -20.33 24.63 -2.78
CA GLY A 77 -19.20 25.01 -3.63
C GLY A 77 -17.84 24.43 -3.20
N SER A 78 -17.78 23.73 -2.06
CA SER A 78 -16.61 22.96 -1.60
C SER A 78 -16.61 21.49 -2.06
N ALA A 79 -17.60 21.07 -2.85
CA ALA A 79 -17.52 19.82 -3.61
C ALA A 79 -16.33 19.87 -4.58
N VAL A 80 -15.74 18.72 -4.90
CA VAL A 80 -14.68 18.67 -5.92
C VAL A 80 -15.25 19.17 -7.24
N GLU A 81 -14.54 20.12 -7.87
CA GLU A 81 -14.99 20.73 -9.12
C GLU A 81 -15.17 19.68 -10.22
N GLY A 82 -16.32 19.71 -10.90
CA GLY A 82 -16.67 18.75 -11.94
C GLY A 82 -16.92 17.32 -11.44
N SER A 83 -17.02 17.11 -10.12
CA SER A 83 -17.31 15.78 -9.59
C SER A 83 -18.73 15.31 -9.91
N ILE A 84 -18.86 14.00 -10.00
CA ILE A 84 -20.12 13.27 -10.18
C ILE A 84 -20.47 12.55 -8.87
N LYS A 85 -21.71 12.06 -8.77
CA LYS A 85 -22.03 11.07 -7.73
C LYS A 85 -21.22 9.81 -7.99
N ALA A 86 -20.41 9.42 -7.01
CA ALA A 86 -19.54 8.26 -7.11
C ALA A 86 -19.70 7.38 -5.86
N ASP A 87 -19.84 6.07 -6.07
CA ASP A 87 -19.79 5.08 -5.00
C ASP A 87 -18.42 4.44 -5.00
N TYR A 88 -17.79 4.35 -3.83
CA TYR A 88 -16.50 3.71 -3.67
C TYR A 88 -16.66 2.27 -3.20
N ILE A 89 -16.18 1.34 -4.01
CA ILE A 89 -16.16 -0.09 -3.70
C ILE A 89 -14.73 -0.62 -3.66
N ILE A 90 -14.47 -1.55 -2.74
CA ILE A 90 -13.19 -2.25 -2.63
C ILE A 90 -13.20 -3.47 -3.56
N LEU A 91 -12.24 -3.50 -4.49
CA LEU A 91 -12.04 -4.61 -5.42
C LEU A 91 -10.88 -5.51 -4.96
N PRO A 92 -10.88 -6.80 -5.36
CA PRO A 92 -9.69 -7.64 -5.25
C PRO A 92 -8.48 -7.01 -5.95
N VAL A 93 -7.29 -7.23 -5.41
CA VAL A 93 -6.04 -6.87 -6.09
C VAL A 93 -5.91 -7.72 -7.36
N PRO A 94 -5.56 -7.13 -8.52
CA PRO A 94 -5.38 -7.89 -9.75
C PRO A 94 -4.29 -8.94 -9.60
N THR A 95 -4.51 -10.12 -10.18
CA THR A 95 -3.50 -11.16 -10.29
C THR A 95 -3.03 -11.28 -11.74
N PHE A 96 -1.77 -11.63 -11.92
CA PHE A 96 -1.18 -11.83 -13.23
C PHE A 96 -0.81 -13.29 -13.42
N PHE A 97 -0.96 -13.79 -14.65
CA PHE A 97 -0.50 -15.11 -15.07
C PHE A 97 -1.08 -16.29 -14.26
N GLY A 98 -2.31 -16.14 -13.76
CA GLY A 98 -3.00 -17.18 -12.98
C GLY A 98 -2.43 -17.41 -11.58
N ASN A 99 -1.57 -16.51 -11.09
CA ASN A 99 -1.08 -16.57 -9.71
C ASN A 99 -2.20 -16.27 -8.71
N ASP A 100 -2.05 -16.80 -7.49
CA ASP A 100 -2.93 -16.49 -6.38
C ASP A 100 -2.88 -15.01 -6.00
N LEU A 101 -4.01 -14.51 -5.49
CA LEU A 101 -4.07 -13.17 -4.94
C LEU A 101 -3.23 -13.09 -3.67
N VAL A 102 -2.29 -12.15 -3.66
CA VAL A 102 -1.46 -11.80 -2.51
C VAL A 102 -1.58 -10.29 -2.29
N THR A 103 -1.77 -9.88 -1.03
CA THR A 103 -1.87 -8.47 -0.63
C THR A 103 -0.67 -8.06 0.22
N SER A 104 -0.38 -6.77 0.24
CA SER A 104 0.52 -6.18 1.24
C SER A 104 -0.29 -5.71 2.43
N GLY A 105 0.11 -6.12 3.63
CA GLY A 105 -0.40 -5.56 4.88
C GLY A 105 0.32 -4.26 5.20
N ALA A 106 -0.42 -3.27 5.70
CA ALA A 106 0.14 -2.10 6.37
C ALA A 106 -0.42 -2.06 7.79
N VAL A 107 0.44 -1.77 8.76
CA VAL A 107 0.04 -1.55 10.15
C VAL A 107 0.54 -0.18 10.56
N ASP A 108 -0.34 0.60 11.16
CA ASP A 108 0.04 1.84 11.82
C ASP A 108 0.43 1.51 13.27
N GLY A 109 1.54 2.08 13.71
CA GLY A 109 2.09 1.83 15.03
C GLY A 109 3.00 2.97 15.49
N TYR A 110 3.34 2.91 16.77
CA TYR A 110 4.24 3.88 17.39
C TYR A 110 5.61 3.23 17.56
N ILE A 111 6.66 4.00 17.28
CA ILE A 111 8.04 3.61 17.50
C ILE A 111 8.73 4.65 18.37
N ALA A 112 9.55 4.19 19.33
CA ALA A 112 10.37 5.05 20.16
C ALA A 112 11.77 5.15 19.54
N PHE A 113 12.18 6.35 19.15
CA PHE A 113 13.53 6.61 18.67
C PHE A 113 14.47 6.94 19.83
N ARG A 114 15.75 6.56 19.71
CA ARG A 114 16.78 6.96 20.66
C ARG A 114 17.18 8.41 20.40
N GLY A 115 17.23 9.21 21.46
CA GLY A 115 17.76 10.57 21.42
C GLY A 115 19.28 10.60 21.46
N VAL A 116 19.86 11.82 21.40
CA VAL A 116 21.30 12.04 21.59
C VAL A 116 21.72 11.78 23.04
N GLU A 117 20.87 12.18 23.99
CA GLU A 117 21.08 11.94 25.41
C GLU A 117 20.47 10.61 25.84
N GLU A 118 21.12 9.95 26.79
CA GLU A 118 20.57 8.75 27.43
C GLU A 118 19.30 9.12 28.19
N PRO A 119 18.16 8.44 27.91
CA PRO A 119 16.92 8.75 28.59
C PRO A 119 16.99 8.34 30.06
N THR A 120 16.28 9.08 30.92
CA THR A 120 16.06 8.64 32.30
C THR A 120 15.09 7.45 32.33
N GLU A 121 15.15 6.65 33.40
CA GLU A 121 14.20 5.55 33.62
C GLU A 121 12.74 6.06 33.63
N GLU A 122 12.50 7.22 34.26
CA GLU A 122 11.18 7.86 34.26
C GLU A 122 10.70 8.19 32.84
N HIS A 123 11.60 8.69 31.98
CA HIS A 123 11.27 8.99 30.60
C HIS A 123 10.88 7.73 29.83
N LEU A 124 11.65 6.65 29.96
CA LEU A 124 11.35 5.36 29.32
C LEU A 124 9.97 4.83 29.75
N GLN A 125 9.65 4.90 31.04
CA GLN A 125 8.34 4.49 31.55
C GLN A 125 7.20 5.35 31.01
N ASN A 126 7.40 6.66 30.90
CA ASN A 126 6.39 7.57 30.36
C ASN A 126 6.16 7.34 28.86
N VAL A 127 7.21 7.11 28.08
CA VAL A 127 7.11 6.73 26.66
C VAL A 127 6.34 5.42 26.51
N ALA A 128 6.69 4.39 27.28
CA ALA A 128 5.98 3.11 27.24
C ALA A 128 4.49 3.25 27.59
N LYS A 129 4.15 4.03 28.63
CA LYS A 129 2.77 4.33 29.00
C LYS A 129 2.01 5.05 27.89
N ALA A 130 2.62 6.06 27.26
CA ALA A 130 2.00 6.80 26.18
C ALA A 130 1.74 5.91 24.95
N MET A 131 2.73 5.13 24.53
CA MET A 131 2.59 4.19 23.42
C MET A 131 1.49 3.15 23.69
N TYR A 132 1.45 2.59 24.91
CA TYR A 132 0.43 1.63 25.29
C TYR A 132 -0.97 2.26 25.31
N PHE A 133 -1.12 3.46 25.87
CA PHE A 133 -2.39 4.19 25.89
C PHE A 133 -2.94 4.45 24.48
N LEU A 134 -2.08 4.86 23.54
CA LEU A 134 -2.48 5.18 22.17
C LEU A 134 -2.79 3.92 21.33
N ALA A 135 -2.08 2.81 21.59
CA ALA A 135 -2.16 1.59 20.78
C ALA A 135 -3.13 0.53 21.31
N SER A 136 -3.85 0.78 22.41
CA SER A 136 -4.68 -0.23 23.06
C SER A 136 -6.06 0.28 23.48
N GLY A 137 -6.96 -0.65 23.79
CA GLY A 137 -8.29 -0.35 24.34
C GLY A 137 -9.14 0.58 23.47
N GLU A 138 -9.96 1.39 24.13
CA GLU A 138 -10.96 2.26 23.51
C GLU A 138 -10.36 3.36 22.62
N ILE A 139 -9.17 3.87 22.97
CA ILE A 139 -8.48 4.92 22.19
C ILE A 139 -8.11 4.39 20.81
N ALA A 140 -7.40 3.26 20.75
CA ALA A 140 -7.04 2.64 19.48
C ALA A 140 -8.28 2.20 18.70
N ALA A 141 -9.30 1.67 19.39
CA ALA A 141 -10.53 1.24 18.77
C ALA A 141 -11.30 2.41 18.12
N THR A 142 -11.37 3.56 18.80
CA THR A 142 -12.02 4.78 18.28
C THR A 142 -11.30 5.28 17.04
N THR A 143 -9.97 5.43 17.11
CA THR A 143 -9.16 5.85 15.96
C THR A 143 -9.32 4.90 14.77
N CYS A 144 -9.29 3.59 15.01
CA CYS A 144 -9.50 2.60 13.95
C CYS A 144 -10.91 2.69 13.35
N SER A 145 -11.94 2.91 14.17
CA SER A 145 -13.31 3.10 13.70
C SER A 145 -13.43 4.36 12.83
N GLU A 146 -12.87 5.49 13.27
CA GLU A 146 -12.82 6.73 12.49
C GLU A 146 -12.04 6.58 11.18
N LEU A 147 -11.06 5.69 11.12
CA LEU A 147 -10.34 5.38 9.89
C LEU A 147 -10.96 4.23 9.09
N MET A 148 -12.07 3.65 9.57
CA MET A 148 -12.75 2.51 8.97
C MET A 148 -11.83 1.28 8.78
N ILE A 149 -10.83 1.11 9.65
CA ILE A 149 -9.87 -0.01 9.66
C ILE A 149 -10.07 -0.90 10.89
N ALA A 150 -9.48 -2.10 10.85
CA ALA A 150 -9.53 -3.04 11.96
C ALA A 150 -8.40 -2.78 13.00
N PRO A 151 -8.70 -2.79 14.31
CA PRO A 151 -7.66 -2.69 15.34
C PRO A 151 -6.75 -3.93 15.39
N VAL A 152 -5.45 -3.69 15.64
CA VAL A 152 -4.43 -4.75 15.78
C VAL A 152 -4.34 -5.28 17.21
N ALA A 153 -4.45 -4.42 18.22
CA ALA A 153 -4.40 -4.84 19.62
C ALA A 153 -5.66 -5.61 20.03
N GLU A 154 -5.50 -6.70 20.77
CA GLU A 154 -6.64 -7.51 21.25
C GLU A 154 -7.62 -6.69 22.10
N THR A 155 -7.11 -5.87 23.01
CA THR A 155 -7.92 -4.99 23.86
C THR A 155 -8.70 -3.96 23.04
N ALA A 156 -8.13 -3.49 21.93
CA ALA A 156 -8.79 -2.57 21.02
C ALA A 156 -9.87 -3.29 20.19
N ARG A 157 -9.62 -4.52 19.73
CA ARG A 157 -10.66 -5.33 19.08
C ARG A 157 -11.84 -5.60 20.01
N ALA A 158 -11.58 -5.90 21.28
CA ALA A 158 -12.62 -6.08 22.27
C ALA A 158 -13.43 -4.80 22.50
N ALA A 159 -12.77 -3.64 22.59
CA ALA A 159 -13.43 -2.36 22.76
C ALA A 159 -14.25 -1.93 21.52
N ALA A 160 -13.79 -2.26 20.31
CA ALA A 160 -14.45 -1.89 19.06
C ALA A 160 -15.88 -2.43 18.93
N ALA A 161 -16.22 -3.53 19.62
CA ALA A 161 -17.58 -4.07 19.67
C ALA A 161 -18.62 -3.09 20.25
N ASN A 162 -18.16 -2.10 21.05
CA ASN A 162 -19.02 -1.09 21.67
C ASN A 162 -18.97 0.26 20.95
N ILE A 163 -18.17 0.38 19.88
CA ILE A 163 -18.02 1.63 19.14
C ILE A 163 -19.06 1.65 18.02
N PRO A 164 -19.84 2.75 17.87
CA PRO A 164 -20.77 2.88 16.76
C PRO A 164 -20.08 2.71 15.42
N VAL A 165 -20.75 2.00 14.52
CA VAL A 165 -20.33 1.89 13.13
C VAL A 165 -20.36 3.31 12.52
N PRO A 166 -19.26 3.77 11.88
CA PRO A 166 -19.25 5.07 11.23
C PRO A 166 -20.35 5.20 10.19
N GLU A 167 -20.90 6.41 10.07
CA GLU A 167 -21.88 6.73 9.03
C GLU A 167 -21.30 6.46 7.64
N ASN A 168 -22.15 5.99 6.71
CA ASN A 168 -21.80 5.65 5.33
C ASN A 168 -20.77 4.52 5.17
N LYS A 169 -20.51 3.74 6.22
CA LYS A 169 -19.71 2.52 6.10
C LYS A 169 -20.46 1.48 5.25
N ILE A 170 -19.81 0.97 4.21
CA ILE A 170 -20.38 -0.04 3.31
C ILE A 170 -19.97 -1.42 3.84
N VAL A 171 -20.97 -2.29 4.01
CA VAL A 171 -20.76 -3.64 4.59
C VAL A 171 -19.88 -4.47 3.66
N GLU A 172 -20.15 -4.42 2.36
CA GLU A 172 -19.44 -5.15 1.31
C GLU A 172 -17.97 -4.74 1.23
N ASN A 173 -17.65 -3.47 1.49
CA ASN A 173 -16.25 -3.00 1.58
C ASN A 173 -15.53 -3.62 2.78
N SER A 174 -16.23 -3.76 3.91
CA SER A 174 -15.66 -4.40 5.10
C SER A 174 -15.40 -5.89 4.87
N GLU A 175 -16.30 -6.57 4.17
CA GLU A 175 -16.14 -7.98 3.76
C GLU A 175 -14.97 -8.15 2.78
N ALA A 176 -14.89 -7.28 1.76
CA ALA A 176 -13.77 -7.27 0.82
C ALA A 176 -12.44 -7.03 1.54
N GLN A 177 -12.39 -6.09 2.49
CA GLN A 177 -11.21 -5.86 3.31
C GLN A 177 -10.81 -7.11 4.12
N ALA A 178 -11.77 -7.81 4.72
CA ALA A 178 -11.51 -9.04 5.46
C ALA A 178 -10.90 -10.13 4.56
N ILE A 179 -11.40 -10.28 3.33
CA ILE A 179 -10.83 -11.19 2.33
C ILE A 179 -9.38 -10.79 2.00
N LEU A 180 -9.13 -9.51 1.73
CA LEU A 180 -7.80 -9.00 1.42
C LEU A 180 -6.81 -9.19 2.58
N MET A 181 -7.25 -8.99 3.83
CA MET A 181 -6.44 -9.26 5.02
C MET A 181 -6.07 -10.74 5.17
N GLY A 182 -6.98 -11.65 4.80
CA GLY A 182 -6.71 -13.10 4.78
C GLY A 182 -5.71 -13.54 3.69
N LYS A 183 -5.25 -12.61 2.84
CA LYS A 183 -4.32 -12.85 1.72
C LYS A 183 -3.02 -12.07 1.85
N ILE A 184 -2.75 -11.49 3.03
CA ILE A 184 -1.52 -10.76 3.30
C ILE A 184 -0.31 -11.69 3.11
N ALA A 185 0.71 -11.19 2.42
CA ALA A 185 1.98 -11.87 2.26
C ALA A 185 2.56 -12.29 3.62
N GLU A 186 3.05 -13.53 3.70
CA GLU A 186 3.63 -14.06 4.93
C GLU A 186 4.80 -13.20 5.42
N ALA A 187 4.87 -12.99 6.74
CA ALA A 187 6.02 -12.33 7.35
C ALA A 187 7.31 -13.12 7.06
N ARG A 188 8.40 -12.40 6.78
CA ARG A 188 9.70 -12.98 6.42
C ARG A 188 10.79 -12.60 7.43
N PRO A 189 10.71 -13.09 8.68
CA PRO A 189 11.70 -12.81 9.72
C PRO A 189 13.08 -13.42 9.42
N ASP A 190 13.14 -14.32 8.43
CA ASP A 190 14.36 -14.94 7.92
C ASP A 190 15.21 -13.99 7.05
N ILE A 191 14.64 -12.86 6.57
CA ILE A 191 15.41 -11.83 5.88
C ILE A 191 16.16 -11.00 6.92
N THR A 192 17.50 -11.09 6.92
CA THR A 192 18.32 -10.35 7.89
C THR A 192 18.34 -8.85 7.60
N PRO A 193 18.66 -7.99 8.59
CA PRO A 193 18.82 -6.55 8.38
C PRO A 193 19.82 -6.20 7.27
N GLU A 194 20.91 -6.96 7.15
CA GLU A 194 21.93 -6.75 6.12
C GLU A 194 21.39 -7.06 4.71
N LEU A 195 20.63 -8.16 4.58
CA LEU A 195 19.97 -8.49 3.32
C LEU A 195 18.91 -7.45 2.95
N GLY A 196 18.10 -7.02 3.93
CA GLY A 196 17.12 -5.95 3.76
C GLY A 196 17.76 -4.63 3.34
N ALA A 197 18.89 -4.24 3.94
CA ALA A 197 19.59 -3.01 3.59
C ALA A 197 20.15 -3.04 2.14
N LYS A 198 20.65 -4.19 1.68
CA LYS A 198 21.10 -4.36 0.29
C LYS A 198 19.93 -4.29 -0.70
N GLU A 199 18.82 -4.94 -0.36
CA GLU A 199 17.61 -4.91 -1.16
C GLU A 199 17.03 -3.50 -1.26
N GLN A 200 16.93 -2.78 -0.15
CA GLN A 200 16.49 -1.40 -0.11
C GLN A 200 17.34 -0.50 -1.01
N ARG A 201 18.67 -0.70 -1.03
CA ARG A 201 19.55 0.03 -1.94
C ARG A 201 19.20 -0.22 -3.41
N ILE A 202 18.99 -1.49 -3.80
CA ILE A 202 18.55 -1.82 -5.17
C ILE A 202 17.20 -1.17 -5.46
N MET A 203 16.27 -1.19 -4.50
CA MET A 203 14.96 -0.55 -4.66
C MET A 203 15.07 0.95 -4.91
N ASP A 204 15.89 1.65 -4.14
CA ASP A 204 16.04 3.10 -4.21
C ASP A 204 16.87 3.57 -5.42
N GLU A 205 17.97 2.88 -5.71
CA GLU A 205 18.95 3.32 -6.71
C GLU A 205 18.65 2.76 -8.11
N VAL A 206 17.93 1.64 -8.21
CA VAL A 206 17.71 0.94 -9.49
C VAL A 206 16.23 0.80 -9.79
N VAL A 207 15.46 0.09 -8.95
CA VAL A 207 14.06 -0.26 -9.25
C VAL A 207 13.20 0.99 -9.34
N GLY A 208 13.24 1.89 -8.35
CA GLY A 208 12.45 3.11 -8.31
C GLY A 208 12.66 3.99 -9.54
N PRO A 209 13.90 4.45 -9.83
CA PRO A 209 14.18 5.26 -11.00
C PRO A 209 13.84 4.58 -12.33
N LYS A 210 14.18 3.29 -12.49
CA LYS A 210 13.87 2.55 -13.73
C LYS A 210 12.39 2.29 -13.91
N PHE A 211 11.65 2.09 -12.81
CA PHE A 211 10.21 1.96 -12.86
C PHE A 211 9.54 3.27 -13.31
N GLN A 212 10.00 4.43 -12.82
CA GLN A 212 9.52 5.72 -13.31
C GLN A 212 9.81 5.91 -14.81
N ALA A 213 11.03 5.57 -15.26
CA ALA A 213 11.38 5.59 -16.68
C ALA A 213 10.52 4.60 -17.51
N LEU A 214 10.23 3.41 -16.96
CA LEU A 214 9.36 2.42 -17.60
C LEU A 214 7.95 2.97 -17.77
N LEU A 215 7.39 3.64 -16.75
CA LEU A 215 6.07 4.26 -16.85
C LEU A 215 6.04 5.36 -17.92
N ALA A 216 7.11 6.16 -18.02
CA ALA A 216 7.27 7.19 -19.04
C ALA A 216 7.55 6.64 -20.46
N GLY A 217 7.82 5.34 -20.60
CA GLY A 217 8.19 4.72 -21.88
C GLY A 217 9.62 5.03 -22.33
N GLU A 218 10.48 5.47 -21.40
CA GLU A 218 11.89 5.83 -21.65
C GLU A 218 12.81 4.61 -21.61
N VAL A 219 12.38 3.52 -20.97
CA VAL A 219 13.06 2.22 -20.97
C VAL A 219 12.05 1.11 -21.26
N THR A 220 12.53 0.04 -21.87
CA THR A 220 11.76 -1.18 -22.12
C THR A 220 11.69 -2.06 -20.86
N PRO A 221 10.71 -2.98 -20.79
CA PRO A 221 10.67 -4.02 -19.75
C PRO A 221 11.98 -4.80 -19.61
N GLN A 222 12.60 -5.16 -20.75
CA GLN A 222 13.85 -5.90 -20.78
C GLN A 222 15.01 -5.08 -20.20
N GLU A 223 15.17 -3.82 -20.59
CA GLU A 223 16.24 -2.96 -20.06
C GLU A 223 16.11 -2.73 -18.55
N MET A 224 14.89 -2.59 -18.03
CA MET A 224 14.67 -2.51 -16.59
C MET A 224 15.01 -3.83 -15.90
N TYR A 225 14.54 -4.97 -16.44
CA TYR A 225 14.83 -6.30 -15.89
C TYR A 225 16.34 -6.56 -15.83
N ASP A 226 17.07 -6.28 -16.92
CA ASP A 226 18.52 -6.49 -16.99
C ASP A 226 19.28 -5.61 -15.99
N ALA A 227 18.86 -4.36 -15.81
CA ALA A 227 19.45 -3.47 -14.81
C ALA A 227 19.23 -3.99 -13.37
N VAL A 228 18.02 -4.45 -13.05
CA VAL A 228 17.71 -5.03 -11.73
C VAL A 228 18.49 -6.32 -11.52
N LYS A 229 18.61 -7.17 -12.54
CA LYS A 229 19.38 -8.41 -12.47
C LYS A 229 20.86 -8.17 -12.26
N ALA A 230 21.46 -7.21 -12.98
CA ALA A 230 22.85 -6.83 -12.79
C ALA A 230 23.12 -6.32 -11.37
N ALA A 231 22.27 -5.44 -10.85
CA ALA A 231 22.40 -4.92 -9.48
C ALA A 231 22.21 -6.01 -8.42
N ALA A 232 21.30 -6.96 -8.65
CA ALA A 232 21.11 -8.09 -7.76
C ALA A 232 22.32 -9.04 -7.74
N ILE A 233 22.94 -9.31 -8.89
CA ILE A 233 24.17 -10.12 -8.97
C ILE A 233 25.32 -9.43 -8.23
N ASP A 234 25.47 -8.12 -8.37
CA ASP A 234 26.49 -7.36 -7.63
C ASP A 234 26.25 -7.42 -6.11
N ALA A 235 25.00 -7.27 -5.66
CA ALA A 235 24.67 -7.24 -4.24
C ALA A 235 24.68 -8.63 -3.56
N PHE A 236 24.24 -9.67 -4.27
CA PHE A 236 23.93 -10.99 -3.70
C PHE A 236 24.75 -12.14 -4.30
N GLY A 237 25.49 -11.90 -5.39
CA GLY A 237 26.18 -12.93 -6.17
C GLY A 237 25.23 -13.70 -7.10
N GLU A 238 25.79 -14.46 -8.04
CA GLU A 238 25.01 -15.31 -8.96
C GLU A 238 24.18 -16.36 -8.21
N ASP A 239 24.74 -16.92 -7.14
CA ASP A 239 24.01 -17.84 -6.26
C ASP A 239 22.92 -17.13 -5.45
N GLY A 240 22.93 -15.80 -5.34
CA GLY A 240 21.98 -15.04 -4.52
C GLY A 240 20.68 -14.66 -5.24
N ILE A 241 20.53 -15.02 -6.51
CA ILE A 241 19.40 -14.61 -7.36
C ILE A 241 18.56 -15.81 -7.81
N VAL A 242 17.36 -15.52 -8.31
CA VAL A 242 16.51 -16.51 -8.98
C VAL A 242 17.00 -16.68 -10.41
N VAL A 243 17.03 -17.92 -10.88
CA VAL A 243 17.34 -18.28 -12.28
C VAL A 243 16.24 -19.23 -12.74
N ASP A 244 15.34 -18.72 -13.56
CA ASP A 244 14.19 -19.43 -14.15
C ASP A 244 13.94 -19.00 -15.61
#